data_AF-A0A6G3YXW8-F1
#
_entry.id   AF-A0A6G3YXW8-F1
#
_cell.length_a   1.000
_cell.length_b   1.000
_cell.length_c   1.000
_cell.angle_alpha   90.00
_cell.angle_beta   90.00
_cell.angle_gamma   90.00
#
_symmetry.space_group_name_H-M   'P 1'
#
loop_
_entity.id
_entity.type
_entity.pdbx_description
1 polymer ?
#
loop_
_entity_poly.entity_id
_entity_poly.type
_entity_poly.pdbx_seq_one_letter_code
_entity_poly.pdbx_strand_id
1 'polypeptide(L)'
;MRKRLVNSFAAVVLTATPMAAIAVTAISPAAQATFTTAVVSNAGVLQAGRDHFFELTVEGDPLQRVRVECVTFHELDGLEISVDGEAIEPSIHYGFEEFTLTFAEPIASGKTIRIVMNNSRVRGAINAGIDVPYRVYGTYPSLNDAEVPLGTAIVRTPRRGDN
;
A
#
# COMPACT_ATOMS: atom_id res chain seq x y z
N MET A 1 -51.35 53.83 -68.75
CA MET A 1 -50.01 53.21 -68.59
C MET A 1 -50.14 51.99 -67.67
N ARG A 2 -49.65 50.84 -68.14
CA ARG A 2 -49.92 49.49 -67.62
C ARG A 2 -48.85 49.00 -66.63
N LYS A 3 -49.36 48.35 -65.58
CA LYS A 3 -48.87 47.15 -64.86
C LYS A 3 -47.49 47.17 -64.19
N ARG A 4 -47.56 47.10 -62.86
CA ARG A 4 -46.53 46.62 -61.93
C ARG A 4 -46.09 45.19 -62.27
N LEU A 5 -44.78 44.94 -62.22
CA LEU A 5 -44.20 43.61 -62.05
C LEU A 5 -43.44 43.60 -60.72
N VAL A 6 -43.92 42.79 -59.80
CA VAL A 6 -43.26 42.46 -58.54
C VAL A 6 -42.56 41.12 -58.78
N ASN A 7 -41.23 41.10 -58.82
CA ASN A 7 -40.47 39.86 -58.77
C ASN A 7 -40.20 39.52 -57.31
N SER A 8 -40.96 38.55 -56.80
CA SER A 8 -40.73 37.92 -55.50
C SER A 8 -39.56 36.94 -55.63
N PHE A 9 -38.44 37.21 -54.96
CA PHE A 9 -37.42 36.20 -54.68
C PHE A 9 -37.65 35.69 -53.25
N ALA A 10 -38.12 34.45 -53.13
CA ALA A 10 -38.17 33.73 -51.87
C ALA A 10 -36.76 33.25 -51.52
N ALA A 11 -36.17 33.79 -50.45
CA ALA A 11 -34.95 33.24 -49.87
C ALA A 11 -35.32 32.05 -48.99
N VAL A 12 -34.90 30.85 -49.39
CA VAL A 12 -34.97 29.65 -48.55
C VAL A 12 -33.91 29.79 -47.45
N VAL A 13 -34.36 29.95 -46.21
CA VAL A 13 -33.47 29.89 -45.03
C VAL A 13 -33.21 28.42 -44.73
N LEU A 14 -32.01 27.93 -45.03
CA LEU A 14 -31.52 26.65 -44.52
C LEU A 14 -31.22 26.82 -43.02
N THR A 15 -32.07 26.27 -42.16
CA THR A 15 -31.73 26.13 -40.74
C THR A 15 -30.77 24.95 -40.59
N ALA A 16 -29.48 25.25 -40.45
CA ALA A 16 -28.48 24.26 -40.05
C ALA A 16 -28.78 23.83 -38.60
N THR A 17 -29.14 22.57 -38.41
CA THR A 17 -29.16 21.94 -37.09
C THR A 17 -27.73 21.85 -36.57
N PRO A 18 -27.42 22.32 -35.34
CA PRO A 18 -26.12 22.08 -34.76
C PRO A 18 -26.01 20.57 -34.48
N MET A 19 -25.09 19.90 -35.20
CA MET A 19 -24.66 18.57 -34.81
C MET A 19 -23.98 18.69 -33.45
N ALA A 20 -24.56 18.06 -32.43
CA ALA A 20 -23.91 17.91 -31.13
C ALA A 20 -22.60 17.16 -31.36
N ALA A 21 -21.48 17.85 -31.17
CA ALA A 21 -20.18 17.20 -31.10
C ALA A 21 -20.21 16.28 -29.89
N ILE A 22 -20.26 14.97 -30.13
CA ILE A 22 -20.00 13.97 -29.10
C ILE A 22 -18.53 14.15 -28.77
N ALA A 23 -18.25 14.88 -27.69
CA ALA A 23 -16.94 14.87 -27.07
C ALA A 23 -16.73 13.44 -26.57
N VAL A 24 -16.02 12.64 -27.36
CA VAL A 24 -15.41 11.42 -26.86
C VAL A 24 -14.35 11.91 -25.90
N THR A 25 -14.69 11.96 -24.61
CA THR A 25 -13.70 12.14 -23.56
C THR A 25 -12.73 11.00 -23.71
N ALA A 26 -11.56 11.28 -24.28
CA ALA A 26 -10.46 10.34 -24.29
C ALA A 26 -10.20 10.00 -22.81
N ILE A 27 -10.54 8.77 -22.44
CA ILE A 27 -10.14 8.23 -21.15
C ILE A 27 -8.63 8.14 -21.28
N SER A 28 -7.92 9.08 -20.66
CA SER A 28 -6.48 8.96 -20.48
C SER A 28 -6.21 7.53 -20.02
N PRO A 29 -5.25 6.79 -20.61
CA PRO A 29 -4.92 5.48 -20.07
C PRO A 29 -4.67 5.70 -18.58
N ALA A 30 -5.46 5.01 -17.74
CA ALA A 30 -5.26 5.02 -16.32
C ALA A 30 -3.77 4.79 -16.14
N ALA A 31 -3.07 5.72 -15.47
CA ALA A 31 -1.67 5.55 -15.15
C ALA A 31 -1.57 4.15 -14.57
N GLN A 32 -0.98 3.23 -15.34
CA GLN A 32 -0.77 1.86 -14.91
C GLN A 32 0.29 2.00 -13.84
N ALA A 33 -0.16 2.25 -12.61
CA ALA A 33 0.68 2.18 -11.45
C ALA A 33 1.35 0.82 -11.52
N THR A 34 2.66 0.87 -11.74
CA THR A 34 3.47 -0.33 -11.91
C THR A 34 3.71 -0.81 -10.49
N PHE A 35 2.79 -1.58 -9.96
CA PHE A 35 2.92 -2.16 -8.62
C PHE A 35 3.91 -3.32 -8.70
N THR A 36 5.17 -3.01 -8.50
CA THR A 36 6.07 -3.96 -7.87
C THR A 36 5.78 -3.89 -6.38
N THR A 37 5.17 -4.94 -5.84
CA THR A 37 4.82 -5.03 -4.43
C THR A 37 6.08 -5.00 -3.58
N ALA A 38 6.03 -4.28 -2.46
CA ALA A 38 7.14 -4.23 -1.54
C ALA A 38 7.58 -5.64 -1.12
N VAL A 39 8.86 -5.96 -1.26
CA VAL A 39 9.39 -7.30 -0.95
C VAL A 39 9.66 -7.39 0.53
N VAL A 40 9.06 -8.39 1.18
CA VAL A 40 9.34 -8.71 2.58
C VAL A 40 10.53 -9.67 2.63
N SER A 41 11.61 -9.27 3.28
CA SER A 41 12.85 -10.06 3.39
C SER A 41 12.89 -10.89 4.68
N ASN A 42 13.85 -11.83 4.77
CA ASN A 42 13.99 -12.78 5.89
C ASN A 42 13.90 -12.08 7.25
N ALA A 43 13.03 -12.60 8.11
CA ALA A 43 12.95 -12.16 9.49
C ALA A 43 14.07 -12.79 10.34
N GLY A 44 14.33 -12.15 11.48
CA GLY A 44 15.10 -12.73 12.58
C GLY A 44 14.45 -13.99 13.16
N VAL A 45 15.09 -14.55 14.19
CA VAL A 45 14.57 -15.73 14.89
C VAL A 45 13.66 -15.30 16.03
N LEU A 46 12.41 -15.74 16.03
CA LEU A 46 11.46 -15.55 17.12
C LEU A 46 11.83 -16.44 18.30
N GLN A 47 12.35 -15.82 19.35
CA GLN A 47 12.57 -16.46 20.64
C GLN A 47 11.71 -15.77 21.68
N ALA A 48 11.06 -16.54 22.55
CA ALA A 48 10.19 -15.98 23.57
C ALA A 48 10.97 -15.03 24.49
N GLY A 49 10.48 -13.81 24.63
CA GLY A 49 11.09 -12.77 25.45
C GLY A 49 12.35 -12.15 24.84
N ARG A 50 12.52 -12.22 23.52
CA ARG A 50 13.65 -11.60 22.80
C ARG A 50 13.17 -10.78 21.63
N ASP A 51 14.03 -9.87 21.19
CA ASP A 51 13.78 -9.06 20.03
C ASP A 51 13.88 -9.90 18.76
N HIS A 52 13.05 -9.60 17.79
CA HIS A 52 13.19 -10.09 16.43
C HIS A 52 12.78 -9.00 15.45
N PHE A 53 13.01 -9.20 14.17
CA PHE A 53 12.76 -8.17 13.17
C PHE A 53 12.34 -8.78 11.84
N PHE A 54 11.77 -7.97 10.97
CA PHE A 54 11.71 -8.23 9.53
C PHE A 54 11.92 -6.92 8.77
N GLU A 55 12.16 -7.04 7.47
CA GLU A 55 12.38 -5.87 6.60
C GLU A 55 11.41 -5.89 5.43
N LEU A 56 11.08 -4.69 4.98
CA LEU A 56 10.22 -4.40 3.85
C LEU A 56 10.96 -3.46 2.91
N THR A 57 11.21 -3.87 1.67
CA THR A 57 11.72 -2.96 0.63
C THR A 57 10.54 -2.33 -0.09
N VAL A 58 10.39 -1.01 -0.01
CA VAL A 58 9.34 -0.29 -0.73
C VAL A 58 9.69 -0.28 -2.22
N GLU A 59 8.81 -0.83 -3.05
CA GLU A 59 8.96 -0.83 -4.50
C GLU A 59 7.79 -0.06 -5.15
N GLY A 60 8.07 0.68 -6.22
CA GLY A 60 7.06 1.39 -7.00
C GLY A 60 6.60 2.71 -6.37
N ASP A 61 5.41 2.72 -5.80
CA ASP A 61 4.78 3.94 -5.25
C ASP A 61 5.20 4.21 -3.79
N PRO A 62 5.22 5.48 -3.34
CA PRO A 62 5.51 5.80 -1.95
C PRO A 62 4.49 5.22 -0.96
N LEU A 63 4.98 4.60 0.10
CA LEU A 63 4.20 3.87 1.09
C LEU A 63 3.87 4.74 2.32
N GLN A 64 2.59 4.91 2.63
CA GLN A 64 2.12 5.78 3.71
C GLN A 64 1.84 5.03 5.02
N ARG A 65 1.41 3.77 4.91
CA ARG A 65 1.02 2.95 6.06
C ARG A 65 1.42 1.50 5.85
N VAL A 66 1.79 0.83 6.93
CA VAL A 66 2.03 -0.62 6.98
C VAL A 66 1.14 -1.21 8.06
N ARG A 67 0.33 -2.22 7.72
CA ARG A 67 -0.39 -3.06 8.69
C ARG A 67 0.19 -4.46 8.66
N VAL A 68 0.35 -5.06 9.84
CA VAL A 68 0.99 -6.35 10.00
C VAL A 68 0.11 -7.24 10.87
N GLU A 69 -0.37 -8.34 10.30
CA GLU A 69 -1.09 -9.39 11.04
C GLU A 69 -0.09 -10.40 11.59
N CYS A 70 -0.04 -10.52 12.91
CA CYS A 70 0.86 -11.37 13.68
C CYS A 70 0.04 -12.41 14.48
N VAL A 71 -0.70 -13.29 13.81
CA VAL A 71 -1.72 -14.20 14.40
C VAL A 71 -1.19 -15.09 15.54
N THR A 72 0.10 -15.40 15.58
CA THR A 72 0.69 -16.20 16.68
C THR A 72 1.14 -15.36 17.88
N PHE A 73 1.05 -14.04 17.77
CA PHE A 73 1.72 -13.10 18.64
C PHE A 73 0.73 -12.36 19.55
N HIS A 74 1.12 -12.13 20.80
CA HIS A 74 0.20 -11.54 21.77
C HIS A 74 0.75 -10.33 22.51
N GLU A 75 2.05 -10.28 22.80
CA GLU A 75 2.62 -9.18 23.58
C GLU A 75 4.06 -8.86 23.17
N LEU A 76 4.34 -7.59 22.93
CA LEU A 76 5.67 -7.02 22.76
C LEU A 76 5.79 -5.78 23.64
N ASP A 77 7.01 -5.37 23.97
CA ASP A 77 7.25 -4.16 24.76
C ASP A 77 7.20 -2.88 23.91
N GLY A 78 7.45 -2.99 22.61
CA GLY A 78 7.37 -1.90 21.65
C GLY A 78 7.91 -2.26 20.27
N LEU A 79 7.83 -1.31 19.34
CA LEU A 79 8.40 -1.42 18.01
C LEU A 79 9.50 -0.37 17.84
N GLU A 80 10.62 -0.76 17.24
CA GLU A 80 11.64 0.17 16.74
C GLU A 80 11.66 0.13 15.22
N ILE A 81 11.50 1.29 14.60
CA ILE A 81 11.37 1.43 13.16
C ILE A 81 12.55 2.22 12.62
N SER A 82 13.15 1.72 11.54
CA SER A 82 14.17 2.47 10.81
C SER A 82 13.96 2.37 9.30
N VAL A 83 14.40 3.40 8.58
CA VAL A 83 14.37 3.47 7.11
C VAL A 83 15.79 3.68 6.63
N ASP A 84 16.30 2.76 5.82
CA ASP A 84 17.72 2.70 5.40
C ASP A 84 18.71 2.81 6.59
N GLY A 85 18.30 2.29 7.75
CA GLY A 85 19.09 2.33 8.99
C GLY A 85 18.96 3.61 9.82
N GLU A 86 18.23 4.62 9.34
CA GLU A 86 17.90 5.81 10.13
C GLU A 86 16.63 5.56 10.96
N ALA A 87 16.72 5.74 12.28
CA ALA A 87 15.59 5.56 13.17
C ALA A 87 14.50 6.62 12.91
N ILE A 88 13.25 6.18 12.87
CA ILE A 88 12.09 7.05 12.70
C ILE A 88 10.97 6.67 13.67
N GLU A 89 10.07 7.61 13.94
CA GLU A 89 8.94 7.41 14.86
C GLU A 89 7.60 7.56 14.12
N PRO A 90 7.06 6.48 13.51
CA PRO A 90 5.71 6.51 12.98
C PRO A 90 4.67 6.52 14.11
N SER A 91 3.45 6.95 13.79
CA SER A 91 2.30 6.69 14.68
C SER A 91 1.99 5.19 14.69
N ILE A 92 1.98 4.58 15.88
CA ILE A 92 1.74 3.15 16.05
C ILE A 92 0.35 2.92 16.66
N HIS A 93 -0.43 2.03 16.04
CA HIS A 93 -1.69 1.54 16.59
C HIS A 93 -1.63 0.02 16.76
N TYR A 94 -1.90 -0.46 17.98
CA TYR A 94 -1.94 -1.88 18.29
C TYR A 94 -3.38 -2.39 18.26
N GLY A 95 -3.60 -3.48 17.51
CA GLY A 95 -4.85 -4.23 17.46
C GLY A 95 -4.73 -5.60 18.12
N PHE A 96 -5.75 -6.44 17.97
CA PHE A 96 -5.68 -7.83 18.39
C PHE A 96 -4.88 -8.63 17.35
N GLU A 97 -3.73 -9.17 17.75
CA GLU A 97 -2.82 -9.93 16.88
C GLU A 97 -2.36 -9.14 15.63
N GLU A 98 -2.34 -7.82 15.70
CA GLU A 98 -1.88 -6.95 14.62
C GLU A 98 -1.35 -5.62 15.13
N PHE A 99 -0.58 -4.93 14.28
CA PHE A 99 -0.23 -3.53 14.49
C PHE A 99 -0.21 -2.77 13.18
N THR A 100 -0.38 -1.46 13.28
CA THR A 100 -0.34 -0.53 12.15
C THR A 100 0.67 0.59 12.41
N LEU A 101 1.53 0.84 11.43
CA LEU A 101 2.48 1.95 11.38
C LEU A 101 1.96 2.98 10.38
N THR A 102 1.80 4.23 10.79
CA THR A 102 1.51 5.36 9.90
C THR A 102 2.68 6.33 9.92
N PHE A 103 3.34 6.48 8.77
CA PHE A 103 4.48 7.39 8.63
C PHE A 103 4.00 8.85 8.55
N ALA A 104 4.80 9.80 9.04
CA ALA A 104 4.45 11.22 8.93
C ALA A 104 4.51 11.69 7.46
N GLU A 105 5.49 11.18 6.71
CA GLU A 105 5.65 11.36 5.27
C GLU A 105 5.69 9.99 4.59
N PRO A 106 5.12 9.83 3.38
CA PRO A 106 5.22 8.58 2.62
C PRO A 106 6.68 8.16 2.38
N ILE A 107 6.98 6.89 2.64
CA ILE A 107 8.30 6.32 2.39
C ILE A 107 8.47 6.06 0.90
N ALA A 108 9.47 6.70 0.27
CA ALA A 108 9.71 6.58 -1.16
C ALA A 108 10.15 5.17 -1.60
N SER A 109 10.00 4.88 -2.88
CA SER A 109 10.51 3.63 -3.49
C SER A 109 12.02 3.50 -3.38
N GLY A 110 12.49 2.26 -3.29
CA GLY A 110 13.88 1.87 -3.11
C GLY A 110 14.37 1.92 -1.66
N LYS A 111 13.51 2.33 -0.73
CA LYS A 111 13.82 2.41 0.71
C LYS A 111 13.56 1.07 1.40
N THR A 112 14.40 0.73 2.38
CA THR A 112 14.19 -0.45 3.22
C THR A 112 13.70 -0.03 4.60
N ILE A 113 12.50 -0.46 4.96
CA ILE A 113 11.94 -0.29 6.30
C ILE A 113 12.30 -1.54 7.11
N ARG A 114 12.96 -1.35 8.25
CA ARG A 114 13.23 -2.40 9.22
C ARG A 114 12.34 -2.21 10.44
N ILE A 115 11.61 -3.26 10.79
CA ILE A 115 10.67 -3.27 11.91
C ILE A 115 11.22 -4.26 12.94
N VAL A 116 11.66 -3.76 14.09
CA VAL A 116 12.09 -4.58 15.23
C VAL A 116 10.96 -4.65 16.23
N MET A 117 10.65 -5.85 16.70
CA MET A 117 9.62 -6.16 17.68
C MET A 117 10.28 -6.53 18.99
N ASN A 118 10.25 -5.60 19.95
CA ASN A 118 11.02 -5.71 21.18
C ASN A 118 10.36 -6.66 22.19
N ASN A 119 11.19 -7.51 22.81
CA ASN A 119 10.83 -8.46 23.85
C ASN A 119 9.57 -9.28 23.52
N SER A 120 9.65 -10.00 22.40
CA SER A 120 8.50 -10.59 21.77
C SER A 120 7.99 -11.84 22.50
N ARG A 121 6.73 -11.83 22.95
CA ARG A 121 6.09 -12.92 23.72
C ARG A 121 4.89 -13.51 22.98
N VAL A 122 4.85 -14.84 22.91
CA VAL A 122 3.75 -15.63 22.34
C VAL A 122 3.00 -16.37 23.44
N ARG A 123 1.66 -16.56 23.33
CA ARG A 123 0.98 -17.56 24.20
C ARG A 123 1.34 -18.95 23.70
N GLY A 124 1.62 -19.82 24.64
CA GLY A 124 1.85 -21.23 24.36
C GLY A 124 3.30 -21.50 23.95
N ALA A 125 3.52 -22.67 23.36
CA ALA A 125 4.85 -23.10 22.98
C ALA A 125 5.20 -22.59 21.57
N ILE A 126 6.37 -21.96 21.44
CA ILE A 126 7.02 -21.85 20.14
C ILE A 126 7.40 -23.27 19.72
N ASN A 127 6.72 -23.80 18.70
CA ASN A 127 7.07 -25.09 18.15
C ASN A 127 8.38 -24.96 17.38
N ALA A 128 9.45 -25.52 17.92
CA ALA A 128 10.77 -25.46 17.32
C ALA A 128 10.76 -25.97 15.87
N GLY A 129 11.32 -25.18 14.96
CA GLY A 129 11.39 -25.48 13.52
C GLY A 129 10.10 -25.25 12.74
N ILE A 130 9.05 -24.69 13.36
CA ILE A 130 7.84 -24.22 12.66
C ILE A 130 7.94 -22.71 12.49
N ASP A 131 8.14 -22.25 11.27
CA ASP A 131 8.21 -20.82 10.98
C ASP A 131 6.83 -20.16 11.13
N VAL A 132 6.86 -18.87 11.50
CA VAL A 132 5.69 -18.07 11.80
C VAL A 132 5.47 -17.05 10.69
N PRO A 133 4.34 -17.11 9.96
CA PRO A 133 4.03 -16.14 8.91
C PRO A 133 3.34 -14.90 9.46
N TYR A 134 3.89 -13.72 9.17
CA TYR A 134 3.20 -12.43 9.36
C TYR A 134 2.74 -11.88 8.03
N ARG A 135 1.46 -11.53 7.92
CA ARG A 135 0.92 -10.95 6.68
C ARG A 135 1.12 -9.45 6.73
N VAL A 136 1.68 -8.90 5.67
CA VAL A 136 2.03 -7.49 5.58
C VAL A 136 1.17 -6.84 4.51
N TYR A 137 0.56 -5.73 4.87
CA TYR A 137 -0.28 -4.90 4.02
C TYR A 137 0.24 -3.48 3.99
N GLY A 138 0.06 -2.81 2.87
CA GLY A 138 0.50 -1.45 2.61
C GLY A 138 -0.63 -0.55 2.18
N THR A 139 -0.56 0.72 2.55
CA THR A 139 -1.45 1.76 2.03
C THR A 139 -0.64 2.80 1.28
N TYR A 140 -1.11 3.15 0.09
CA TYR A 140 -0.45 4.07 -0.83
C TYR A 140 -1.35 5.29 -1.09
N PRO A 141 -0.83 6.53 -0.98
CA PRO A 141 -1.62 7.73 -1.26
C PRO A 141 -2.16 7.77 -2.69
N SER A 142 -1.42 7.21 -3.65
CA SER A 142 -1.82 7.11 -5.07
C SER A 142 -3.09 6.27 -5.28
N LEU A 143 -3.48 5.46 -4.30
CA LEU A 143 -4.62 4.54 -4.38
C LEU A 143 -5.80 4.95 -3.52
N ASN A 144 -5.94 6.24 -3.22
CA ASN A 144 -7.00 6.75 -2.33
C ASN A 144 -7.02 5.98 -0.99
N ASP A 145 -5.83 5.72 -0.45
CA ASP A 145 -5.62 4.98 0.80
C ASP A 145 -6.18 3.54 0.81
N ALA A 146 -6.30 2.90 -0.36
CA ALA A 146 -6.61 1.48 -0.42
C ALA A 146 -5.49 0.62 0.19
N GLU A 147 -5.88 -0.44 0.89
CA GLU A 147 -4.97 -1.44 1.44
C GLU A 147 -4.63 -2.49 0.38
N VAL A 148 -3.33 -2.76 0.22
CA VAL A 148 -2.77 -3.70 -0.76
C VAL A 148 -1.91 -4.73 -0.02
N PRO A 149 -2.07 -6.05 -0.27
CA PRO A 149 -1.20 -7.05 0.31
C PRO A 149 0.23 -6.91 -0.25
N LEU A 150 1.23 -6.80 0.62
CA LEU A 150 2.65 -6.70 0.25
C LEU A 150 3.33 -8.07 0.22
N GLY A 151 2.86 -8.99 1.06
CA GLY A 151 3.39 -10.35 1.13
C GLY A 151 3.35 -10.91 2.54
N THR A 152 4.25 -11.86 2.80
CA THR A 152 4.36 -12.54 4.09
C THR A 152 5.80 -12.48 4.61
N ALA A 153 6.00 -11.96 5.80
CA ALA A 153 7.27 -12.11 6.53
C ALA A 153 7.32 -13.50 7.14
N ILE A 154 8.36 -14.27 6.82
CA ILE A 154 8.57 -15.59 7.43
C ILE A 154 9.53 -15.43 8.60
N VAL A 155 8.97 -15.42 9.81
CA VAL A 155 9.74 -15.34 11.04
C VAL A 155 10.16 -16.73 11.48
N ARG A 156 11.47 -16.95 11.55
CA ARG A 156 12.00 -18.28 11.86
C ARG A 156 11.86 -18.58 13.33
N THR A 157 11.62 -19.83 13.69
CA THR A 157 11.71 -20.28 15.08
C THR A 157 13.00 -21.09 15.30
N PRO A 158 13.53 -21.17 16.54
CA PRO A 158 14.73 -21.96 16.81
C PRO A 158 14.53 -23.40 16.37
N ARG A 159 15.55 -24.02 15.75
CA ARG A 159 15.49 -25.46 15.52
C ARG A 159 15.86 -26.19 16.79
N ARG A 160 15.41 -27.43 16.90
CA ARG A 160 15.70 -28.27 18.06
C ARG A 160 17.22 -28.46 18.17
N GLY A 161 17.84 -27.89 19.20
CA GLY A 161 19.29 -27.96 19.45
C GLY A 161 20.04 -26.64 19.27
N ASP A 162 19.39 -25.59 18.78
CA ASP A 162 19.96 -24.24 18.67
C ASP A 162 19.83 -23.53 20.03
N ASN A 163 20.73 -23.84 20.98
CA ASN A 163 20.93 -23.08 22.23
C ASN A 163 22.24 -22.31 22.19
#